data_AF-A0AAP1EHH8-F1
#
_entry.id   AF-A0AAP1EHH8-F1
#
_cell.length_a   1.000
_cell.length_b   1.000
_cell.length_c   1.000
_cell.angle_alpha   90.00
_cell.angle_beta   90.00
_cell.angle_gamma   90.00
#
_symmetry.space_group_name_H-M   'P 1'
#
loop_
_entity.id
_entity.type
_entity.pdbx_description
1 polymer ?
#
loop_
_entity_poly.entity_id
_entity_poly.type
_entity_poly.pdbx_seq_one_letter_code
_entity_poly.pdbx_strand_id
1 'polypeptide(L)'
;MKVFLRRIMSGCGYGAVAYLVLLALGVQATRPTPMNIVSVLVMSSLIGLLTLIFDVEQLSELGALLLHVGGTLVLVIGMLGFNHWHVTIVFWGLFTGVYLVLWGTVRFNQYLKVTKINQALAKRQPTTATRPHS
;
A
#
# COMPACT_ATOMS: atom_id res chain seq x y z
N MET A 1 2.65 18.51 5.58
CA MET A 1 2.33 17.64 6.74
C MET A 1 1.12 16.72 6.55
N LYS A 2 -0.03 17.22 6.07
CA LYS A 2 -1.28 16.40 5.92
C LYS A 2 -1.12 15.17 5.01
N VAL A 3 -0.35 15.27 3.92
CA VAL A 3 -0.09 14.17 2.98
C VAL A 3 0.79 13.08 3.61
N PHE A 4 1.86 13.48 4.29
CA PHE A 4 2.76 12.56 5.02
C PHE A 4 2.00 11.74 6.06
N LEU A 5 1.25 12.40 6.95
CA LEU A 5 0.43 11.72 7.96
C LEU A 5 -0.58 10.76 7.32
N ARG A 6 -1.24 11.17 6.25
CA ARG A 6 -2.20 10.31 5.54
C ARG A 6 -1.53 9.06 4.98
N ARG A 7 -0.33 9.19 4.41
CA ARG A 7 0.43 8.05 3.86
C ARG A 7 0.91 7.10 4.96
N ILE A 8 1.42 7.64 6.07
CA ILE A 8 1.76 6.87 7.27
C ILE A 8 0.55 6.08 7.78
N MET A 9 -0.58 6.76 8.00
CA MET A 9 -1.80 6.13 8.50
C MET A 9 -2.35 5.07 7.54
N SER A 10 -2.25 5.31 6.23
CA SER A 10 -2.67 4.33 5.22
C SER A 10 -1.76 3.10 5.24
N GLY A 11 -0.43 3.29 5.27
CA GLY A 11 0.53 2.20 5.36
C GLY A 11 0.35 1.37 6.63
N CYS A 12 0.19 2.05 7.77
CA CYS A 12 -0.15 1.42 9.06
C CYS A 12 -1.43 0.59 8.96
N GLY A 13 -2.50 1.14 8.37
CA GLY A 13 -3.77 0.42 8.18
C GLY A 13 -3.63 -0.83 7.32
N TYR A 14 -2.96 -0.75 6.16
CA TYR A 14 -2.73 -1.91 5.31
C TYR A 14 -1.88 -2.98 6.02
N GLY A 15 -0.83 -2.56 6.71
CA GLY A 15 0.04 -3.46 7.48
C GLY A 15 -0.68 -4.16 8.63
N ALA A 16 -1.51 -3.42 9.38
CA ALA A 16 -2.31 -3.98 10.45
C ALA A 16 -3.28 -5.06 9.95
N VAL A 17 -4.02 -4.77 8.86
CA VAL A 17 -4.95 -5.73 8.26
C VAL A 17 -4.20 -6.95 7.73
N ALA A 18 -3.11 -6.74 6.99
CA ALA A 18 -2.29 -7.84 6.46
C ALA A 18 -1.77 -8.74 7.59
N TYR A 19 -1.28 -8.16 8.68
CA TYR A 19 -0.78 -8.92 9.82
C TYR A 19 -1.90 -9.70 10.52
N LEU A 20 -3.06 -9.10 10.76
CA LEU A 20 -4.21 -9.82 11.33
C LEU A 20 -4.68 -10.99 10.45
N VAL A 21 -4.66 -10.82 9.13
CA VAL A 21 -4.97 -11.91 8.18
C VAL A 21 -3.93 -13.03 8.29
N LEU A 22 -2.63 -12.70 8.32
CA LEU A 22 -1.57 -13.71 8.48
C LEU A 22 -1.67 -14.46 9.82
N LEU A 23 -2.06 -13.76 10.89
CA LEU A 23 -2.34 -14.38 12.19
C LEU A 23 -3.55 -15.32 12.11
N ALA A 24 -4.64 -14.90 11.47
CA ALA A 24 -5.84 -15.73 11.31
C ALA A 24 -5.57 -16.99 10.47
N LEU A 25 -4.63 -16.92 9.52
CA LEU A 25 -4.19 -18.06 8.72
C LEU A 25 -3.19 -18.97 9.44
N GLY A 26 -2.78 -18.64 10.68
CA GLY A 26 -1.83 -19.44 11.45
C GLY A 26 -0.41 -19.47 10.86
N VAL A 27 -0.07 -18.47 10.04
CA VAL A 27 1.24 -18.40 9.35
C VAL A 27 2.39 -18.19 10.33
N GLN A 28 2.13 -17.50 11.44
CA GLN A 28 3.13 -17.23 12.45
C GLN A 28 3.34 -18.47 13.33
N ALA A 29 4.53 -19.06 13.27
CA ALA A 29 4.89 -20.24 14.07
C ALA A 29 4.98 -19.95 15.58
N THR A 30 5.17 -18.68 15.96
CA THR A 30 5.31 -18.22 17.34
C THR A 30 4.12 -17.39 17.79
N ARG A 31 3.83 -17.39 19.10
CA ARG A 31 2.76 -16.56 19.66
C ARG A 31 3.02 -15.07 19.39
N PRO A 32 2.02 -14.29 18.97
CA PRO A 32 2.16 -12.86 18.74
C PRO A 32 2.58 -12.15 20.03
N THR A 33 3.65 -11.37 19.98
CA THR A 33 4.05 -10.52 21.10
C THR A 33 3.64 -9.07 20.84
N PRO A 34 3.47 -8.24 21.89
CA PRO A 34 3.26 -6.81 21.72
C PRO A 34 4.37 -6.13 20.89
N MET A 35 5.61 -6.59 21.03
CA MET A 35 6.75 -6.07 20.26
C MET A 35 6.59 -6.37 18.76
N ASN A 36 6.13 -7.57 18.39
CA ASN A 36 5.88 -7.93 17.00
C ASN A 36 4.83 -7.01 16.38
N ILE A 37 3.73 -6.74 17.11
CA ILE A 37 2.66 -5.85 16.65
C ILE A 37 3.23 -4.45 16.40
N VAL A 38 3.93 -3.87 17.39
CA VAL A 38 4.51 -2.52 17.25
C VAL A 38 5.51 -2.46 16.09
N SER A 39 6.37 -3.47 15.96
CA SER A 39 7.35 -3.57 14.87
C SER A 39 6.67 -3.56 13.50
N VAL A 40 5.64 -4.39 13.31
CA VAL A 40 4.85 -4.43 12.08
C VAL A 40 4.21 -3.07 11.77
N LEU A 41 3.59 -2.43 12.76
CA LEU A 41 2.91 -1.14 12.56
C LEU A 41 3.89 -0.01 12.18
N VAL A 42 5.05 0.05 12.85
CA VAL A 42 6.10 1.02 12.55
C VAL A 42 6.67 0.79 11.15
N MET A 43 7.03 -0.45 10.81
CA MET A 43 7.57 -0.76 9.49
C MET A 43 6.55 -0.51 8.38
N SER A 44 5.29 -0.86 8.60
CA SER A 44 4.21 -0.59 7.63
C SER A 44 3.93 0.90 7.45
N SER A 45 4.11 1.70 8.50
CA SER A 45 4.07 3.17 8.41
C SER A 45 5.18 3.72 7.53
N LEU A 46 6.41 3.19 7.67
CA LEU A 46 7.56 3.54 6.82
C LEU A 46 7.33 3.09 5.37
N ILE A 47 6.73 1.92 5.15
CA ILE A 47 6.30 1.46 3.81
C ILE A 47 5.26 2.42 3.21
N GLY A 48 4.32 2.91 4.02
CA GLY A 48 3.40 3.98 3.60
C GLY A 48 4.13 5.22 3.10
N LEU A 49 5.21 5.63 3.76
CA LEU A 49 6.07 6.74 3.33
C LEU A 49 6.85 6.44 2.06
N LEU A 50 7.31 5.21 1.84
CA LEU A 50 7.95 4.79 0.58
C LEU A 50 7.04 5.00 -0.65
N THR A 51 5.73 5.17 -0.46
CA THR A 51 4.82 5.52 -1.57
C THR A 51 5.10 6.92 -2.13
N LEU A 52 5.82 7.79 -1.40
CA LEU A 52 6.25 9.10 -1.91
C LEU A 52 7.20 8.99 -3.10
N ILE A 53 7.85 7.85 -3.30
CA ILE A 53 8.70 7.60 -4.47
C ILE A 53 7.89 7.73 -5.77
N PHE A 54 6.60 7.40 -5.76
CA PHE A 54 5.71 7.56 -6.91
C PHE A 54 5.34 9.01 -7.21
N ASP A 55 5.58 9.94 -6.29
CA ASP A 55 5.33 11.38 -6.52
C ASP A 55 6.55 12.06 -7.18
N VAL A 56 7.66 11.34 -7.40
CA VAL A 56 8.89 11.90 -7.97
C VAL A 56 8.82 11.87 -9.50
N GLU A 57 8.65 13.04 -10.12
CA GLU A 57 8.48 13.21 -11.57
C GLU A 57 9.66 12.69 -12.42
N GLN A 58 10.85 12.58 -11.83
CA GLN A 58 12.07 12.12 -12.51
C GLN A 58 12.12 10.60 -12.67
N LEU A 59 11.32 9.86 -11.91
CA LEU A 59 11.30 8.41 -11.95
C LEU A 59 10.24 7.94 -12.94
N SER A 60 10.59 6.98 -13.79
CA SER A 60 9.58 6.25 -14.55
C SER A 60 8.68 5.47 -13.59
N GLU A 61 7.42 5.26 -13.98
CA GLU A 61 6.46 4.44 -13.22
C GLU A 61 7.05 3.07 -12.82
N LEU A 62 7.80 2.46 -13.74
CA LEU A 62 8.47 1.18 -13.51
C LEU A 62 9.65 1.32 -12.55
N GLY A 63 10.45 2.38 -12.67
CA GLY A 63 11.56 2.66 -11.74
C GLY A 63 11.09 2.95 -10.31
N ALA A 64 10.04 3.75 -10.17
CA ALA A 64 9.40 4.02 -8.89
C ALA A 64 8.83 2.74 -8.26
N LEU A 65 8.20 1.88 -9.07
CA LEU A 65 7.71 0.58 -8.61
C LEU A 65 8.83 -0.33 -8.13
N LEU A 66 9.93 -0.46 -8.88
CA LEU A 66 11.09 -1.27 -8.48
C LEU A 66 11.71 -0.77 -7.17
N LEU A 67 11.89 0.55 -7.04
CA LEU A 67 12.38 1.15 -5.80
C LEU A 67 11.42 0.94 -4.63
N HIS A 68 10.11 0.99 -4.87
CA HIS A 68 9.11 0.75 -3.83
C HIS A 68 9.11 -0.71 -3.38
N VAL A 69 9.13 -1.67 -4.32
CA VAL A 69 9.25 -3.11 -4.01
C VAL A 69 10.53 -3.37 -3.24
N GLY A 70 11.66 -2.85 -3.73
CA GLY A 70 12.98 -3.02 -3.10
C GLY A 70 13.03 -2.43 -1.69
N GLY A 71 12.55 -1.19 -1.51
CA GLY A 71 12.48 -0.55 -0.19
C GLY A 71 11.56 -1.29 0.78
N THR A 72 10.41 -1.79 0.29
CA THR A 72 9.48 -2.59 1.08
C THR A 72 10.14 -3.90 1.51
N LEU A 73 10.85 -4.57 0.61
CA LEU A 73 11.57 -5.80 0.92
C LEU A 73 12.65 -5.57 1.98
N VAL A 74 13.45 -4.51 1.85
CA VAL A 74 14.48 -4.15 2.85
C VAL A 74 13.87 -3.92 4.23
N LEU A 75 12.77 -3.17 4.31
CA LEU A 75 12.07 -2.92 5.58
C LEU A 75 11.51 -4.21 6.18
N VAL A 76 10.91 -5.08 5.36
CA VAL A 76 10.37 -6.37 5.81
C VAL A 76 11.50 -7.29 6.29
N ILE A 77 12.61 -7.39 5.57
CA ILE A 77 13.77 -8.18 6.01
C ILE A 77 14.34 -7.63 7.33
N GLY A 78 14.46 -6.30 7.46
CA GLY A 78 14.87 -5.66 8.71
C GLY A 78 13.93 -5.98 9.87
N MET A 79 12.62 -5.97 9.62
CA MET A 79 11.60 -6.38 10.59
C MET A 79 11.76 -7.85 11.00
N LEU A 80 11.97 -8.75 10.04
CA LEU A 80 12.17 -10.17 10.32
C LEU A 80 13.41 -10.39 11.19
N GLY A 81 14.52 -9.74 10.86
CA GLY A 81 15.74 -9.79 11.67
C GLY A 81 15.52 -9.27 13.09
N PHE A 82 14.82 -8.15 13.24
CA PHE A 82 14.49 -7.57 14.56
C PHE A 82 13.59 -8.47 15.42
N ASN A 83 12.66 -9.21 14.80
CA ASN A 83 11.75 -10.12 15.51
C ASN A 83 12.29 -11.56 15.60
N HIS A 84 13.54 -11.81 15.16
CA HIS A 84 14.15 -13.13 15.07
C HIS A 84 13.33 -14.14 14.24
N TRP A 85 12.65 -13.67 13.19
CA TRP A 85 11.91 -14.52 12.26
C TRP A 85 12.81 -14.95 11.11
N HIS A 86 12.70 -16.23 10.72
CA HIS A 86 13.54 -16.81 9.68
C HIS A 86 13.00 -16.50 8.28
N VAL A 87 13.90 -16.10 7.38
CA VAL A 87 13.61 -16.01 5.95
C VAL A 87 13.63 -17.44 5.38
N THR A 88 12.46 -17.94 4.99
CA THR A 88 12.29 -19.27 4.39
C THR A 88 11.84 -19.15 2.93
N ILE A 89 11.77 -20.26 2.19
CA ILE A 89 11.19 -20.23 0.84
C ILE A 89 9.72 -19.78 0.83
N VAL A 90 8.98 -20.13 1.89
CA VAL A 90 7.57 -19.74 2.09
C VAL A 90 7.44 -18.23 2.26
N PHE A 91 8.42 -17.58 2.89
CA PHE A 91 8.44 -16.11 3.03
C PHE A 91 8.34 -15.41 1.67
N TRP A 92 9.07 -15.87 0.65
CA TRP A 92 9.04 -15.25 -0.67
C TRP A 92 7.65 -15.33 -1.31
N GLY A 93 6.99 -16.49 -1.22
CA GLY A 93 5.62 -16.66 -1.70
C GLY A 93 4.62 -15.77 -0.97
N LEU A 94 4.73 -15.68 0.36
CA LEU A 94 3.88 -14.81 1.18
C LEU A 94 4.13 -13.32 0.90
N PHE A 95 5.39 -12.91 0.80
CA PHE A 95 5.77 -11.54 0.49
C PHE A 95 5.19 -11.13 -0.87
N THR A 96 5.44 -11.92 -1.91
CA THR A 96 4.92 -11.64 -3.25
C THR A 96 3.40 -11.64 -3.28
N GLY A 97 2.75 -12.64 -2.65
CA GLY A 97 1.28 -12.73 -2.60
C GLY A 97 0.64 -11.54 -1.89
N VAL A 98 1.10 -11.22 -0.67
CA VAL A 98 0.59 -10.08 0.10
C VAL A 98 0.86 -8.77 -0.64
N TYR A 99 2.06 -8.62 -1.22
CA TYR A 99 2.40 -7.42 -1.97
C TYR A 99 1.46 -7.22 -3.17
N LEU A 100 1.21 -8.26 -3.97
CA LEU A 100 0.31 -8.19 -5.11
C LEU A 100 -1.13 -7.87 -4.70
N VAL A 101 -1.62 -8.47 -3.61
CA VAL A 101 -2.96 -8.20 -3.07
C VAL A 101 -3.09 -6.74 -2.60
N LEU A 102 -2.12 -6.24 -1.84
CA LEU A 102 -2.13 -4.86 -1.36
C LEU A 102 -2.00 -3.88 -2.51
N TRP A 103 -1.07 -4.13 -3.44
CA TRP A 103 -0.88 -3.30 -4.62
C TRP A 103 -2.14 -3.26 -5.49
N GLY A 104 -2.76 -4.41 -5.74
CA GLY A 104 -4.04 -4.52 -6.45
C GLY A 104 -5.16 -3.76 -5.75
N THR A 105 -5.27 -3.87 -4.43
CA THR A 105 -6.26 -3.14 -3.62
C THR A 105 -6.08 -1.62 -3.73
N VAL A 106 -4.84 -1.14 -3.63
CA VAL A 106 -4.51 0.29 -3.77
C VAL A 106 -4.86 0.77 -5.17
N ARG A 107 -4.44 0.04 -6.22
CA ARG A 107 -4.69 0.39 -7.61
C ARG A 107 -6.19 0.40 -7.94
N PHE A 108 -6.93 -0.57 -7.43
CA PHE A 108 -8.38 -0.66 -7.60
C PHE A 108 -9.10 0.51 -6.92
N ASN A 109 -8.71 0.86 -5.68
CA ASN A 109 -9.28 2.00 -4.97
C ASN A 109 -8.98 3.33 -5.69
N GLN A 110 -7.77 3.49 -6.25
CA GLN A 110 -7.43 4.64 -7.09
C GLN A 110 -8.32 4.70 -8.34
N TYR A 111 -8.52 3.58 -9.04
CA TYR A 111 -9.40 3.52 -10.20
C TYR A 111 -10.84 3.93 -9.85
N LEU A 112 -11.41 3.39 -8.77
CA LEU A 112 -12.75 3.75 -8.30
C LEU A 112 -12.88 5.24 -7.95
N LYS A 113 -11.85 5.84 -7.35
CA LYS A 113 -11.84 7.27 -7.03
C LYS A 113 -11.86 8.12 -8.29
N VAL A 114 -11.04 7.80 -9.29
CA VAL A 114 -11.03 8.53 -10.57
C VAL A 114 -12.38 8.41 -11.26
N THR A 115 -12.97 7.21 -11.32
CA THR A 115 -14.29 6.99 -11.92
C THR A 115 -15.40 7.77 -11.20
N LYS A 116 -15.40 7.77 -9.85
CA LYS A 116 -16.36 8.55 -9.06
C LYS A 116 -16.21 10.05 -9.27
N ILE A 117 -14.98 10.57 -9.38
CA ILE A 117 -14.72 11.98 -9.68
C ILE A 117 -15.25 12.32 -11.08
N ASN A 118 -14.94 11.51 -12.08
CA ASN A 118 -15.41 11.72 -13.45
C ASN A 118 -16.95 11.68 -13.55
N GLN A 119 -17.60 10.77 -12.84
CA GLN A 119 -19.07 10.71 -12.74
C GLN A 119 -19.66 11.93 -12.03
N ALA A 120 -19.03 12.42 -10.96
CA ALA A 120 -19.48 13.62 -10.25
C ALA A 120 -19.30 14.90 -11.10
N LEU A 121 -18.25 14.97 -11.92
CA LEU A 121 -18.03 16.06 -12.87
C LEU A 121 -19.05 16.02 -14.02
N ALA A 122 -19.33 14.84 -14.58
CA ALA A 122 -20.34 14.65 -15.62
C ALA A 122 -21.76 15.06 -15.13
N LYS A 123 -22.08 14.80 -13.86
CA LYS A 123 -23.36 15.21 -13.24
C LYS A 123 -23.46 16.72 -12.97
N ARG A 124 -22.33 17.45 -12.99
CA ARG A 124 -22.25 18.91 -12.73
C ARG A 124 -22.08 19.75 -13.99
N GLN A 125 -21.86 19.15 -15.16
CA GLN A 125 -22.03 19.86 -16.43
C GLN A 125 -23.52 19.86 -16.78
N PRO A 126 -24.27 20.95 -16.54
CA PRO A 126 -25.55 21.10 -17.21
C PRO A 126 -25.24 21.08 -18.70
N THR A 127 -26.01 20.30 -19.43
CA THR A 127 -26.02 20.19 -20.87
C THR A 127 -25.85 21.58 -21.49
N THR A 128 -24.64 21.93 -21.93
CA THR A 128 -24.45 22.96 -22.95
C THR A 128 -24.81 22.29 -24.27
N ALA A 129 -26.06 21.83 -24.37
CA ALA A 129 -26.67 21.44 -25.61
C ALA A 129 -26.96 22.75 -26.35
N THR A 130 -26.08 23.02 -27.32
CA THR A 130 -26.45 23.53 -28.63
C THR A 130 -27.42 24.72 -28.64
N ARG A 131 -26.86 25.93 -28.67
CA ARG A 131 -27.48 27.01 -29.46
C ARG A 131 -27.54 26.53 -30.91
N PRO A 132 -28.71 26.34 -31.53
CA PRO A 132 -28.78 26.36 -32.99
C PRO A 132 -28.62 27.82 -33.41
N HIS A 133 -27.54 28.11 -34.13
CA HIS A 133 -27.50 29.28 -35.00
C HIS A 133 -28.36 28.97 -36.22
N SER A 134 -29.58 29.49 -36.23
CA SER A 134 -30.35 29.79 -37.45
C SER A 134 -31.49 30.75 -37.09
#